data_AF-A0A2I5TL15-F1
#
_entry.id   AF-A0A2I5TL15-F1
#
_cell.length_a   1.000
_cell.length_b   1.000
_cell.length_c   1.000
_cell.angle_alpha   90.00
_cell.angle_beta   90.00
_cell.angle_gamma   90.00
#
_symmetry.space_group_name_H-M   'P 1'
#
loop_
_entity.id
_entity.type
_entity.pdbx_description
1 polymer ?
#
loop_
_entity_poly.entity_id
_entity_poly.type
_entity_poly.pdbx_seq_one_letter_code
_entity_poly.pdbx_strand_id
1 'polypeptide(L)'
;MPGKRIQREIHTVSLMIDLYEKRHPAPENDADRYVHLFQYAVNRLERCYFKEGKPACKQCPIHCYQPAKREEIKTIMRWSGPRMLLYHPILAIRHLMDDNRPVPPHLVPKTKKPSNDT
;
A
#
# COMPACT_ATOMS: atom_id res chain seq x y z
N MET A 1 17.60 4.83 6.79
CA MET A 1 17.39 4.64 5.34
C MET A 1 16.45 3.45 5.16
N PRO A 2 15.32 3.59 4.43
CA PRO A 2 14.45 2.47 4.13
C PRO A 2 15.20 1.41 3.30
N GLY A 3 14.89 0.13 3.50
CA GLY A 3 15.52 -0.95 2.74
C GLY A 3 15.04 -1.00 1.29
N LYS A 4 15.68 -1.85 0.49
CA LYS A 4 15.44 -1.95 -0.96
C LYS A 4 13.99 -2.29 -1.31
N ARG A 5 13.27 -3.04 -0.46
CA ARG A 5 11.87 -3.39 -0.73
C ARG A 5 10.95 -2.21 -0.47
N ILE A 6 11.11 -1.52 0.67
CA ILE A 6 10.31 -0.32 0.97
C ILE A 6 10.50 0.75 -0.11
N GLN A 7 11.72 0.97 -0.57
CA GLN A 7 12.01 1.92 -1.65
C GLN A 7 11.27 1.57 -2.96
N ARG A 8 11.23 0.28 -3.32
CA ARG A 8 10.46 -0.17 -4.50
C ARG A 8 8.97 0.09 -4.32
N GLU A 9 8.42 -0.16 -3.15
CA GLU A 9 7.00 0.10 -2.92
C GLU A 9 6.65 1.59 -2.97
N ILE A 10 7.51 2.45 -2.40
CA ILE A 10 7.37 3.91 -2.53
C ILE A 10 7.36 4.30 -4.01
N HIS A 11 8.31 3.78 -4.79
CA HIS A 11 8.39 4.07 -6.22
C HIS A 11 7.15 3.58 -6.99
N THR A 12 6.66 2.37 -6.71
CA THR A 12 5.45 1.84 -7.32
C THR A 12 4.23 2.71 -7.00
N VAL A 13 4.07 3.13 -5.74
CA VAL A 13 2.96 4.00 -5.33
C VAL A 13 3.02 5.35 -6.04
N SER A 14 4.21 5.95 -6.18
CA SER A 14 4.39 7.20 -6.94
C SER A 14 3.87 7.05 -8.37
N LEU A 15 4.36 6.04 -9.09
CA LEU A 15 3.97 5.80 -10.49
C LEU A 15 2.47 5.51 -10.63
N MET A 16 1.87 4.80 -9.67
CA MET A 16 0.44 4.53 -9.67
C MET A 16 -0.40 5.80 -9.48
N ILE A 17 0.04 6.70 -8.59
CA ILE A 17 -0.62 7.99 -8.35
C ILE A 17 -0.48 8.88 -9.59
N ASP A 18 0.72 9.03 -10.12
CA ASP A 18 1.00 9.86 -11.31
C ASP A 18 0.16 9.41 -12.52
N LEU A 19 0.04 8.09 -12.71
CA LEU A 19 -0.77 7.52 -13.78
C LEU A 19 -2.27 7.79 -13.57
N TYR A 20 -2.74 7.74 -12.33
CA TYR A 20 -4.14 7.99 -11.99
C TYR A 20 -4.50 9.46 -12.15
N GLU A 21 -3.64 10.37 -11.68
CA GLU A 21 -3.79 11.82 -11.75
C GLU A 21 -3.92 12.30 -13.20
N LYS A 22 -3.12 11.75 -14.13
CA LYS A 22 -3.24 12.06 -15.56
C LYS A 22 -4.64 11.83 -16.13
N ARG A 23 -5.39 10.87 -15.59
CA ARG A 23 -6.76 10.57 -16.00
C ARG A 23 -7.81 11.25 -15.12
N HIS A 24 -7.49 11.48 -13.85
CA HIS A 24 -8.36 12.08 -12.86
C HIS A 24 -7.63 13.24 -12.20
N PRO A 25 -7.62 14.44 -12.82
CA PRO A 25 -6.96 15.59 -12.25
C PRO A 25 -7.49 15.91 -10.86
N ALA A 26 -6.64 16.48 -10.01
CA ALA A 26 -7.06 16.98 -8.72
C ALA A 26 -8.10 18.09 -8.90
N PRO A 27 -9.13 18.17 -8.04
CA PRO A 27 -10.10 19.25 -8.11
C PRO A 27 -9.42 20.58 -7.71
N GLU A 28 -9.88 21.71 -8.26
CA GLU A 28 -9.24 23.02 -8.06
C GLU A 28 -9.14 23.43 -6.57
N ASN A 29 -10.08 22.98 -5.74
CA ASN A 29 -10.11 23.25 -4.31
C ASN A 29 -9.18 22.34 -3.47
N ASP A 30 -8.53 21.35 -4.08
CA ASP A 30 -7.60 20.42 -3.42
C ASP A 30 -6.51 19.99 -4.42
N ALA A 31 -5.76 20.96 -4.95
CA ALA A 31 -4.71 20.72 -5.95
C ALA A 31 -3.58 19.80 -5.42
N ASP A 32 -3.30 19.85 -4.11
CA ASP A 32 -2.24 19.08 -3.47
C ASP A 32 -2.69 17.68 -3.02
N ARG A 33 -3.92 17.26 -3.35
CA ARG A 33 -4.51 15.98 -2.96
C ARG A 33 -3.57 14.78 -3.14
N TYR A 34 -2.99 14.67 -4.32
CA TYR A 34 -2.10 13.55 -4.69
C TYR A 34 -0.75 13.63 -3.99
N VAL A 35 -0.20 14.83 -3.84
CA VAL A 35 1.03 15.09 -3.09
C VAL A 35 0.84 14.66 -1.63
N HIS A 36 -0.26 15.07 -1.00
CA HIS A 36 -0.59 14.74 0.38
C HIS A 36 -0.81 13.23 0.56
N LEU A 37 -1.49 12.58 -0.40
CA LEU A 37 -1.68 11.13 -0.38
C LEU A 37 -0.35 10.37 -0.50
N PHE A 38 0.54 10.82 -1.40
CA PHE A 38 1.85 10.20 -1.57
C PHE A 38 2.72 10.36 -0.32
N GLN A 39 2.82 11.57 0.23
CA GLN A 39 3.56 11.83 1.46
C GLN A 39 3.04 11.00 2.65
N TYR A 40 1.72 10.87 2.75
CA TYR A 40 1.09 10.00 3.75
C TYR A 40 1.52 8.54 3.57
N ALA A 41 1.49 8.03 2.34
CA ALA A 41 1.88 6.66 2.04
C ALA A 41 3.37 6.40 2.35
N VAL A 42 4.25 7.32 1.97
CA VAL A 42 5.69 7.28 2.28
C VAL A 42 5.90 7.22 3.78
N ASN A 43 5.28 8.11 4.55
CA ASN A 43 5.40 8.14 6.01
C ASN A 43 5.02 6.79 6.65
N ARG A 44 3.94 6.17 6.17
CA ARG A 44 3.49 4.85 6.64
C ARG A 44 4.44 3.72 6.26
N LEU A 45 5.03 3.77 5.07
CA LEU A 45 6.00 2.77 4.60
C LEU A 45 7.33 2.87 5.37
N GLU A 46 7.83 4.09 5.60
CA GLU A 46 9.07 4.32 6.35
C GLU A 46 8.96 3.94 7.83
N ARG A 47 7.79 4.20 8.43
CA ARG A 47 7.51 3.90 9.84
C ARG A 47 6.84 2.54 10.02
N CYS A 48 6.87 1.68 9.01
CA CYS A 48 6.24 0.37 9.10
C CYS A 48 6.91 -0.48 10.20
N TYR A 49 6.11 -0.94 11.16
CA TYR A 49 6.57 -1.81 12.25
C TYR A 49 7.32 -3.05 11.74
N PHE A 50 6.82 -3.66 10.65
CA PHE A 50 7.38 -4.88 10.07
C PHE A 50 8.56 -4.65 9.11
N LYS A 51 8.87 -3.38 8.76
CA LYS A 51 9.98 -3.00 7.86
C LYS A 51 10.00 -3.86 6.59
N GLU A 52 11.17 -4.39 6.22
CA GLU A 52 11.36 -5.24 5.03
C GLU A 52 10.60 -6.58 5.10
N GLY A 53 10.23 -7.03 6.30
CA GLY A 53 9.46 -8.27 6.53
C GLY A 53 7.95 -8.10 6.36
N LYS A 54 7.47 -6.91 5.96
CA LYS A 54 6.03 -6.62 5.96
C LYS A 54 5.22 -7.50 4.99
N PRO A 55 4.00 -7.91 5.36
CA PRO A 55 3.07 -8.49 4.40
C PRO A 55 2.56 -7.43 3.42
N ALA A 56 1.76 -7.84 2.43
CA ALA A 56 1.00 -6.90 1.64
C ALA A 56 0.12 -6.03 2.55
N CYS A 57 0.05 -4.71 2.30
CA CYS A 57 -0.71 -3.77 3.14
C CYS A 57 -2.22 -4.14 3.21
N LYS A 58 -2.75 -4.84 2.20
CA LYS A 58 -4.11 -5.37 2.17
C LYS A 58 -4.37 -6.46 3.21
N GLN A 59 -3.34 -7.26 3.53
CA GLN A 59 -3.37 -8.39 4.46
C GLN A 59 -2.70 -8.05 5.81
N CYS A 60 -2.31 -6.81 6.03
CA CYS A 60 -1.61 -6.40 7.23
C CYS A 60 -2.48 -6.61 8.48
N PRO A 61 -1.98 -7.26 9.55
CA PRO A 61 -2.74 -7.48 10.78
C PRO A 61 -2.93 -6.19 11.60
N ILE A 62 -2.17 -5.14 11.30
CA ILE A 62 -2.29 -3.83 11.94
C ILE A 62 -2.99 -2.82 11.02
N HIS A 63 -3.94 -2.09 11.58
CA HIS A 63 -4.63 -0.99 10.90
C HIS A 63 -3.82 0.31 11.06
N CYS A 64 -2.90 0.58 10.13
CA CYS A 64 -2.07 1.77 10.16
C CYS A 64 -2.56 2.93 9.26
N TYR A 65 -3.43 2.64 8.29
CA TYR A 65 -4.03 3.64 7.41
C TYR A 65 -5.34 4.17 7.98
N GLN A 66 -5.54 5.47 7.87
CA GLN A 66 -6.83 6.11 8.14
C GLN A 66 -7.85 5.64 7.09
N PRO A 67 -9.11 5.32 7.46
CA PRO A 67 -10.06 4.68 6.56
C PRO A 67 -10.26 5.41 5.22
N ALA A 68 -10.42 6.74 5.25
CA ALA A 68 -10.59 7.54 4.04
C ALA A 68 -9.40 7.43 3.07
N LYS A 69 -8.16 7.59 3.59
CA LYS A 69 -6.93 7.46 2.79
C LYS A 69 -6.69 6.04 2.30
N ARG A 70 -7.18 5.03 3.03
CA ARG A 70 -7.11 3.62 2.63
C ARG A 70 -7.97 3.33 1.41
N GLU A 71 -9.21 3.82 1.39
CA GLU A 71 -10.11 3.61 0.25
C GLU A 71 -9.66 4.41 -0.97
N GLU A 72 -9.10 5.60 -0.74
CA GLU A 72 -8.48 6.40 -1.79
C GLU A 72 -7.31 5.66 -2.46
N ILE A 73 -6.33 5.17 -1.69
CA ILE A 73 -5.18 4.47 -2.28
C ILE A 73 -5.60 3.14 -2.94
N LYS A 74 -6.58 2.42 -2.38
CA LYS A 74 -7.14 1.21 -3.00
C LYS A 74 -7.77 1.51 -4.36
N THR A 75 -8.48 2.63 -4.48
CA THR A 75 -9.10 3.05 -5.74
C THR A 75 -8.03 3.28 -6.80
N ILE A 76 -6.97 3.99 -6.43
CA ILE A 76 -5.80 4.23 -7.30
C ILE A 76 -5.13 2.90 -7.67
N MET A 77 -4.81 2.05 -6.69
CA MET A 77 -4.17 0.75 -6.94
C MET A 77 -5.01 -0.14 -7.87
N ARG A 78 -6.34 -0.20 -7.66
CA ARG A 78 -7.25 -1.00 -8.49
C ARG A 78 -7.33 -0.48 -9.92
N TRP A 79 -7.28 0.84 -10.11
CA TRP A 79 -7.34 1.45 -11.43
C TRP A 79 -5.99 1.40 -12.16
N SER A 80 -4.91 1.76 -11.47
CA SER A 80 -3.55 1.83 -12.01
C SER A 80 -2.90 0.46 -12.15
N GLY A 81 -3.20 -0.52 -11.30
CA GLY A 81 -2.56 -1.84 -11.28
C GLY A 81 -2.56 -2.57 -12.63
N PRO A 82 -3.73 -2.82 -13.26
CA PRO A 82 -3.79 -3.43 -14.59
C PRO A 82 -3.12 -2.60 -15.69
N ARG A 83 -3.13 -1.26 -15.53
CA ARG A 83 -2.58 -0.31 -16.52
C ARG A 83 -1.07 -0.16 -16.41
N MET A 84 -0.51 -0.37 -15.22
CA MET A 84 0.93 -0.41 -14.98
C MET A 84 1.59 -1.53 -15.81
N LEU A 85 0.88 -2.59 -16.18
CA LEU A 85 1.41 -3.63 -17.08
C LEU A 85 1.72 -3.10 -18.48
N LEU A 86 1.04 -2.04 -18.93
CA LEU A 86 1.24 -1.44 -20.26
C LEU A 86 2.43 -0.48 -20.30
N TYR A 87 2.71 0.20 -19.18
CA TYR A 87 3.77 1.22 -19.10
C TYR A 87 5.05 0.71 -18.42
N HIS A 88 4.90 -0.15 -17.41
CA HIS A 88 5.99 -0.67 -16.58
C HIS A 88 5.79 -2.17 -16.27
N PRO A 89 5.83 -3.05 -17.29
CA PRO A 89 5.46 -4.45 -17.17
C PRO A 89 6.21 -5.20 -16.07
N ILE A 90 7.53 -5.00 -15.95
CA ILE A 90 8.37 -5.67 -14.95
C ILE A 90 7.98 -5.23 -13.52
N LEU A 91 7.75 -3.94 -13.31
CA LEU A 91 7.39 -3.40 -11.99
C LEU A 91 5.98 -3.84 -11.57
N ALA A 92 5.04 -3.83 -12.52
CA ALA A 92 3.67 -4.25 -12.32
C ALA A 92 3.57 -5.73 -11.94
N ILE A 93 4.25 -6.61 -12.67
CA ILE A 93 4.28 -8.06 -12.35
C ILE A 93 4.85 -8.29 -10.94
N ARG A 94 5.96 -7.63 -10.60
CA ARG A 94 6.57 -7.78 -9.27
C ARG A 94 5.64 -7.25 -8.15
N HIS A 95 4.94 -6.14 -8.38
CA HIS A 95 3.97 -5.62 -7.43
C HIS A 95 2.79 -6.56 -7.22
N LEU A 96 2.24 -7.16 -8.29
CA LEU A 96 1.17 -8.14 -8.21
C LEU A 96 1.60 -9.40 -7.43
N MET A 97 2.85 -9.83 -7.58
CA MET A 97 3.41 -10.94 -6.79
C MET A 97 3.53 -10.57 -5.31
N ASP A 98 4.03 -9.37 -5.00
CA ASP A 98 4.16 -8.88 -3.61
C ASP A 98 2.79 -8.68 -2.95
N ASP A 99 1.76 -8.30 -3.71
CA ASP A 99 0.39 -8.12 -3.25
C ASP A 99 -0.22 -9.42 -2.71
N ASN A 100 0.20 -10.57 -3.21
CA ASN A 100 -0.31 -11.87 -2.78
C ASN A 100 0.56 -12.53 -1.71
N ARG A 101 1.57 -11.83 -1.18
CA ARG A 101 2.47 -12.39 -0.17
C ARG A 101 1.71 -12.58 1.16
N PRO A 102 1.51 -13.83 1.60
CA PRO A 102 0.76 -14.12 2.81
C PRO A 102 1.45 -13.54 4.04
N VAL A 103 0.65 -13.24 5.06
CA VAL A 103 1.17 -12.84 6.36
C VAL A 103 2.07 -13.96 6.88
N PRO A 104 3.34 -13.69 7.22
CA PRO A 104 4.19 -14.68 7.85
C PRO A 104 3.49 -15.30 9.07
N PRO A 105 3.53 -16.63 9.25
CA PRO A 105 2.75 -17.32 10.30
C PRO A 105 3.02 -16.78 11.72
N HIS A 106 4.22 -16.29 11.97
CA HIS A 106 4.63 -15.69 13.24
C HIS A 106 4.00 -14.31 13.52
N LEU A 107 3.35 -13.70 12.53
CA LEU A 107 2.70 -12.38 12.62
C LEU A 107 1.17 -12.47 12.68
N VAL A 108 0.60 -13.68 12.59
CA VAL A 108 -0.83 -13.92 12.80
C VAL A 108 -1.10 -13.86 14.31
N PRO A 109 -1.97 -12.98 14.81
CA PRO A 109 -2.34 -12.98 16.22
C PRO A 109 -2.90 -14.36 16.57
N LYS A 110 -2.30 -15.07 17.53
CA LYS A 110 -2.93 -16.26 18.12
C LYS A 110 -4.25 -15.79 18.72
N THR A 111 -5.37 -16.15 18.10
CA THR A 111 -6.70 -15.97 18.70
C THR A 111 -6.63 -16.52 20.12
N LYS A 112 -6.85 -15.68 21.13
CA LYS A 112 -6.95 -16.14 22.52
C LYS A 112 -7.99 -17.26 22.52
N LYS A 113 -7.63 -18.43 23.07
CA LYS A 113 -8.60 -19.48 23.42
C LYS A 113 -9.78 -18.80 24.13
N PRO A 114 -11.04 -19.14 23.83
CA PRO A 114 -12.13 -18.72 24.68
C PRO A 114 -11.78 -19.17 26.11
N SER A 115 -11.74 -18.20 27.03
CA SER A 115 -11.69 -18.50 28.45
C SER A 115 -12.96 -19.28 28.77
N ASN A 116 -12.82 -20.58 29.01
CA ASN A 116 -13.84 -21.34 29.71
C ASN A 116 -13.82 -20.82 31.15
N ASP A 117 -14.63 -19.80 31.41
CA ASP A 117 -15.08 -19.53 32.77
C ASP A 117 -16.23 -20.49 33.08
N THR A 118 -16.04 -21.14 34.21
CA THR A 118 -16.83 -22.16 34.93
C THR A 118 -18.33 -21.93 34.94
#